data_AF-A0A915V428-F1
#
_entry.id   AF-A0A915V428-F1
#
_cell.length_a   1.000
_cell.length_b   1.000
_cell.length_c   1.000
_cell.angle_alpha   90.00
_cell.angle_beta   90.00
_cell.angle_gamma   90.00
#
_symmetry.space_group_name_H-M   'P 1'
#
loop_
_entity.id
_entity.type
_entity.pdbx_description
1 polymer ?
#
loop_
_entity_poly.entity_id
_entity_poly.type
_entity_poly.pdbx_seq_one_letter_code
_entity_poly.pdbx_strand_id
1 'polypeptide(L)'
;MLDTDYDGRSLYPRQVFFPMAGKNEGWAKLARNLKAEIDEERIEAYRGTVSLPFEPGEHKRIAVKIVDDRGIESLKVIALNGTG
;
A
#
# COMPACT_ATOMS: atom_id res chain seq x y z
N MET A 1 3.64 0.96 -0.40
CA MET A 1 2.82 0.01 0.39
C MET A 1 2.55 0.60 1.76
N LEU A 2 1.36 0.38 2.29
CA LEU A 2 0.87 0.93 3.55
C LEU A 2 0.42 -0.22 4.46
N ASP A 3 1.01 -0.29 5.64
CA ASP A 3 0.52 -1.03 6.79
C ASP A 3 -0.22 -0.05 7.71
N THR A 4 -1.50 -0.30 7.96
CA THR A 4 -2.39 0.59 8.71
C THR A 4 -2.33 0.37 10.22
N ASP A 5 -1.65 -0.68 10.69
CA ASP A 5 -1.52 -1.00 12.10
C ASP A 5 -0.18 -1.68 12.41
N TYR A 6 0.91 -0.95 12.18
CA TYR A 6 2.25 -1.52 12.22
C TYR A 6 2.66 -1.92 13.66
N ASP A 7 3.04 -3.17 13.86
CA ASP A 7 3.40 -3.75 15.17
C ASP A 7 4.81 -3.39 15.67
N GLY A 8 5.61 -2.71 14.84
CA GLY A 8 7.00 -2.37 15.14
C GLY A 8 8.03 -3.46 14.80
N ARG A 9 7.61 -4.59 14.22
CA ARG A 9 8.46 -5.73 13.88
C ARG A 9 8.34 -6.13 12.42
N SER A 10 7.12 -6.37 11.95
CA SER A 10 6.83 -6.93 10.63
C SER A 10 5.86 -6.04 9.87
N LEU A 11 6.09 -5.88 8.57
CA LEU A 11 5.15 -5.16 7.71
C LEU A 11 4.06 -6.12 7.24
N TYR A 12 2.82 -5.74 7.47
CA TYR A 12 1.63 -6.39 6.94
C TYR A 12 0.86 -5.41 6.04
N PRO A 13 1.29 -5.21 4.78
CA PRO A 13 0.65 -4.26 3.90
C PRO A 13 -0.83 -4.55 3.72
N ARG A 14 -1.68 -3.57 4.02
CA ARG A 14 -3.12 -3.61 3.77
C ARG A 14 -3.49 -2.92 2.46
N GLN A 15 -2.70 -1.93 2.05
CA GLN A 15 -2.88 -1.23 0.78
C GLN A 15 -1.55 -1.17 0.02
N VAL A 16 -1.58 -1.50 -1.28
CA VAL A 16 -0.42 -1.46 -2.17
C VAL A 16 -0.75 -0.55 -3.33
N PHE A 17 0.22 0.27 -3.74
CA PHE A 17 0.04 1.29 -4.77
C PHE A 17 1.14 1.14 -5.81
N PHE A 18 0.78 1.42 -7.07
CA PHE A 18 1.71 1.50 -8.19
C PHE A 18 1.58 2.88 -8.86
N PRO A 19 1.96 3.98 -8.18
CA PRO A 19 1.67 5.35 -8.62
C PRO A 19 2.33 5.73 -9.95
N MET A 20 3.45 5.07 -10.29
CA MET A 20 4.22 5.33 -11.51
C MET A 20 3.94 4.32 -12.63
N ALA A 21 3.08 3.32 -12.41
CA ALA A 21 2.82 2.28 -13.40
C ALA A 21 1.90 2.79 -14.51
N GLY A 22 2.27 2.52 -15.77
CA GLY A 22 1.40 2.76 -16.92
C GLY A 22 0.15 1.88 -16.90
N LYS A 23 -0.83 2.17 -17.79
CA LYS A 23 -2.10 1.43 -17.90
C LYS A 23 -1.94 -0.10 -18.01
N ASN A 24 -0.87 -0.56 -18.67
CA ASN A 24 -0.57 -1.98 -18.89
C ASN A 24 0.49 -2.55 -17.92
N GLU A 25 0.82 -1.84 -16.85
CA GLU A 25 1.82 -2.23 -15.85
C GLU A 25 1.20 -2.37 -14.44
N GLY A 26 2.05 -2.45 -13.40
CA GLY A 26 1.61 -2.51 -12.00
C GLY A 26 0.64 -3.65 -11.76
N TRP A 27 -0.63 -3.29 -11.49
CA TRP A 27 -1.73 -4.23 -11.28
C TRP A 27 -1.95 -5.22 -12.43
N ALA A 28 -1.78 -4.82 -13.69
CA ALA A 28 -1.92 -5.74 -14.83
C ALA A 28 -0.82 -6.82 -14.86
N LYS A 29 0.42 -6.47 -14.50
CA LYS A 29 1.52 -7.42 -14.34
C LYS A 29 1.28 -8.32 -13.11
N LEU A 30 0.79 -7.75 -12.01
CA LEU A 30 0.48 -8.49 -10.79
C LEU A 30 -0.66 -9.52 -11.00
N ALA A 31 -1.74 -9.13 -11.66
CA ALA A 31 -2.87 -10.00 -12.01
C ALA A 31 -2.39 -11.22 -12.81
N ARG A 32 -1.59 -10.98 -13.86
CA ARG A 32 -1.00 -12.02 -14.70
C ARG A 32 -0.12 -12.98 -13.90
N ASN A 33 0.74 -12.45 -13.03
CA ASN A 33 1.65 -13.25 -12.22
C ASN A 33 0.90 -14.10 -11.18
N LEU A 34 -0.15 -13.55 -10.56
CA LEU A 34 -0.95 -14.24 -9.56
C LEU A 34 -2.02 -15.15 -10.16
N LYS A 35 -2.21 -15.13 -11.49
CA LYS A 35 -3.34 -15.78 -12.19
C LYS A 35 -4.69 -15.45 -11.54
N ALA A 36 -4.80 -14.26 -10.96
CA ALA A 36 -5.96 -13.83 -10.20
C ALA A 36 -6.87 -13.02 -11.11
N GLU A 37 -8.18 -13.21 -10.96
CA GLU A 37 -9.15 -12.22 -11.41
C GLU A 37 -9.03 -11.02 -10.47
N ILE A 38 -8.65 -9.86 -11.01
CA ILE A 38 -8.71 -8.62 -10.27
C ILE A 38 -9.83 -7.77 -10.84
N ASP A 39 -10.68 -7.28 -9.95
CA ASP A 39 -11.73 -6.31 -10.26
C ASP A 39 -11.06 -4.98 -10.66
N GLU A 40 -11.13 -4.66 -11.95
CA GLU A 40 -10.49 -3.48 -12.54
C GLU A 40 -11.04 -2.18 -11.96
N GLU A 41 -12.33 -2.11 -11.64
CA GLU A 41 -12.95 -0.91 -11.04
C GLU A 41 -12.42 -0.68 -9.62
N ARG A 42 -12.20 -1.76 -8.86
CA ARG A 42 -11.61 -1.66 -7.51
C ARG A 42 -10.13 -1.28 -7.55
N ILE A 43 -9.38 -1.71 -8.56
CA ILE A 43 -7.97 -1.35 -8.74
C ILE A 43 -7.80 0.16 -8.96
N GLU A 44 -8.73 0.81 -9.67
CA GLU A 44 -8.63 2.25 -9.96
C GLU A 44 -8.51 3.08 -8.67
N ALA A 45 -9.17 2.66 -7.59
CA ALA A 45 -9.08 3.29 -6.27
C ALA A 45 -7.67 3.22 -5.63
N TYR A 46 -6.84 2.26 -6.05
CA TYR A 46 -5.45 2.09 -5.62
C TYR A 46 -4.44 2.70 -6.61
N ARG A 47 -4.91 3.47 -7.60
CA ARG A 47 -4.03 4.29 -8.42
C ARG A 47 -3.63 5.55 -7.67
N GLY A 48 -2.40 6.00 -7.92
CA GLY A 48 -1.84 7.20 -7.29
C GLY A 48 -1.23 6.95 -5.92
N THR A 49 -1.15 8.01 -5.11
CA THR A 49 -0.38 8.07 -3.86
C THR A 49 -1.24 8.35 -2.63
N VAL A 50 -2.56 8.38 -2.79
CA VAL A 50 -3.50 8.66 -1.71
C VAL A 50 -4.02 7.32 -1.18
N SER A 51 -3.94 7.13 0.14
CA SER A 51 -4.53 5.95 0.77
C SER A 51 -6.05 6.00 0.71
N LEU A 52 -6.67 4.82 0.57
CA LEU A 52 -8.08 4.71 0.88
C LEU A 52 -8.29 4.89 2.39
N PRO A 53 -9.46 5.40 2.83
CA PRO A 53 -9.78 5.50 4.25
C PRO A 53 -9.53 4.17 4.98
N PHE A 54 -9.02 4.25 6.20
CA PHE A 54 -8.80 3.11 7.07
C PHE A 54 -8.98 3.53 8.52
N GLU A 55 -9.45 2.60 9.36
CA GLU A 55 -9.52 2.80 10.79
C GLU A 55 -8.15 2.53 11.43
N PRO A 56 -7.73 3.33 12.43
CA PRO A 56 -6.56 3.02 13.24
C PRO A 56 -6.72 1.65 13.92
N GLY A 57 -5.71 0.78 13.81
CA GLY A 57 -5.69 -0.48 14.54
C GLY A 57 -5.15 -0.36 15.98
N GLU A 58 -4.81 -1.50 16.57
CA GLU A 58 -4.42 -1.62 17.99
C GLU A 58 -3.15 -0.82 18.33
N HIS A 59 -2.16 -0.86 17.45
CA HIS A 59 -0.85 -0.24 17.62
C HIS A 59 -0.86 1.27 17.35
N LYS A 60 -1.97 1.79 16.78
CA LYS A 60 -2.20 3.22 16.50
C LYS A 60 -1.02 3.87 15.77
N ARG A 61 -0.48 3.16 14.79
CA ARG A 61 0.61 3.65 13.96
C ARG A 61 0.55 2.99 12.60
N ILE A 62 0.99 3.72 11.60
CA ILE A 62 1.13 3.20 10.25
C ILE A 62 2.59 3.10 9.86
N ALA A 63 2.87 2.23 8.91
CA ALA A 63 4.14 2.19 8.22
C ALA A 63 3.94 2.27 6.72
N VAL A 64 4.61 3.25 6.11
CA VAL A 64 4.67 3.42 4.66
C VAL A 64 6.03 2.94 4.19
N LYS A 65 6.04 1.86 3.41
CA LYS A 65 7.24 1.39 2.73
C LYS A 65 7.16 1.73 1.24
N ILE A 66 8.24 2.28 0.70
CA ILE A 66 8.40 2.58 -0.71
C ILE A 66 9.55 1.72 -1.21
N VAL A 67 9.35 1.10 -2.37
CA VAL A 67 10.38 0.35 -3.09
C VAL A 67 10.38 0.89 -4.50
N ASP A 68 11.53 1.38 -4.98
CA ASP A 68 11.67 1.83 -6.36
C ASP A 68 11.98 0.66 -7.32
N ASP A 69 12.05 0.95 -8.62
CA ASP A 69 12.34 -0.03 -9.68
C ASP A 69 13.75 -0.62 -9.60
N ARG A 70 14.67 0.02 -8.88
CA ARG A 70 16.03 -0.46 -8.59
C ARG A 70 16.08 -1.33 -7.33
N GLY A 71 14.96 -1.49 -6.62
CA GLY A 71 14.87 -2.22 -5.37
C GLY A 71 15.33 -1.43 -4.15
N ILE A 72 15.51 -0.10 -4.26
CA ILE A 72 15.86 0.73 -3.10
C ILE A 72 14.63 0.89 -2.22
N GLU A 73 14.79 0.58 -0.94
CA GLU A 73 13.72 0.63 0.04
C GLU A 73 13.81 1.85 0.95
N SER A 74 12.66 2.45 1.26
CA SER A 74 12.52 3.47 2.30
C SER A 74 11.30 3.14 3.17
N LEU A 75 11.44 3.33 4.48
CA LEU A 75 10.38 3.08 5.46
C LEU A 75 10.14 4.35 6.27
N LYS A 76 8.87 4.75 6.37
CA LYS A 76 8.42 5.81 7.27
C LYS A 76 7.35 5.26 8.19
N VAL A 77 7.57 5.37 9.50
CA VAL A 77 6.57 5.06 10.52
C VAL A 77 5.95 6.36 11.03
N ILE A 78 4.63 6.38 11.18
CA ILE A 78 3.86 7.54 11.63
C ILE A 78 2.90 7.09 12.73
N ALA A 79 2.95 7.73 13.90
CA ALA A 79 1.97 7.51 14.95
C ALA A 79 0.64 8.16 14.58
N LEU A 80 -0.44 7.42 14.71
CA LEU A 80 -1.81 7.93 14.59
C LEU A 80 -2.20 8.47 15.96
N ASN A 81 -1.75 9.69 16.26
CA ASN A 81 -2.26 10.39 17.43
C ASN A 81 -3.74 10.65 17.18
N GLY A 82 -4.62 10.09 18.01
CA GLY A 82 -6.03 10.42 17.97
C GLY A 82 -6.17 11.93 18.14
N THR A 83 -6.45 12.64 17.06
CA THR A 83 -6.93 14.01 17.14
C THR A 83 -8.29 13.96 17.82
N GLY A 84 -8.32 14.34 19.10
CA GLY A 84 -9.52 14.92 19.69
C GLY A 84 -9.81 16.29 19.09
#